data_AF-A0A0R0DKN5-F1
#
_entry.id   AF-A0A0R0DKN5-F1
#
_cell.length_a   1.000
_cell.length_b   1.000
_cell.length_c   1.000
_cell.angle_alpha   90.00
_cell.angle_beta   90.00
_cell.angle_gamma   90.00
#
_symmetry.space_group_name_H-M   'P 1'
#
loop_
_entity.id
_entity.type
_entity.pdbx_description
1 polymer ?
#
loop_
_entity_poly.entity_id
_entity_poly.type
_entity_poly.pdbx_seq_one_letter_code
_entity_poly.pdbx_strand_id
1 'polypeptide(L)' 'MMVIRQAMEEGSDVRFLYTKEDQASEWRTVTPLELTHLHRASHASRCVLAYCHLRQVERHFVLSRIKQICCVAAVRS' A
#
# COMPACT_ATOMS: atom_id res chain seq x y z
N MET A 1 4.77 8.19 5.11
CA MET A 1 5.71 7.62 4.12
C MET A 1 6.84 6.82 4.75
N MET A 2 7.39 7.22 5.91
CA MET A 2 8.43 6.45 6.61
C MET A 2 8.04 4.98 6.86
N VAL A 3 6.79 4.74 7.30
CA VAL A 3 6.28 3.37 7.57
C VAL A 3 6.39 2.42 6.36
N ILE A 4 6.04 2.87 5.15
CA ILE A 4 6.11 2.02 3.95
C ILE A 4 7.56 1.74 3.57
N ARG A 5 8.45 2.74 3.66
CA ARG A 5 9.88 2.55 3.37
C ARG A 5 10.52 1.57 4.34
N GLN A 6 10.29 1.78 5.63
CA GLN A 6 10.78 0.89 6.67
C GLN A 6 10.27 -0.55 6.46
N ALA A 7 8.98 -0.72 6.17
CA ALA A 7 8.43 -2.04 5.92
C ALA A 7 9.03 -2.73 4.68
N MET A 8 9.38 -1.98 3.62
CA MET A 8 10.11 -2.55 2.47
C MET A 8 11.54 -2.97 2.86
N GLU A 9 12.25 -2.16 3.64
CA GLU A 9 13.61 -2.46 4.12
C GLU A 9 13.63 -3.69 5.05
N GLU A 10 12.59 -3.84 5.87
CA GLU A 10 12.44 -4.95 6.82
C GLU A 10 11.76 -6.19 6.21
N GLY A 11 11.30 -6.14 4.96
CA GLY A 11 10.50 -7.20 4.34
C GLY A 11 9.19 -7.51 5.09
N SER A 12 8.61 -6.51 5.75
CA SER A 12 7.44 -6.63 6.61
C SER A 12 6.15 -6.17 5.93
N ASP A 13 5.03 -6.71 6.38
CA ASP A 13 3.71 -6.30 5.92
C ASP A 13 3.27 -4.97 6.54
N VAL A 14 2.46 -4.23 5.79
CA VAL A 14 1.76 -3.04 6.28
C VAL A 14 0.26 -3.23 6.19
N ARG A 15 -0.45 -2.70 7.18
CA ARG A 15 -1.90 -2.64 7.16
C ARG A 15 -2.33 -1.18 7.08
N PHE A 16 -3.17 -0.85 6.10
CA PHE A 16 -3.66 0.50 5.91
C PHE A 16 -5.14 0.58 5.54
N LEU A 17 -5.77 1.68 5.90
CA LEU A 17 -7.13 2.01 5.52
C LEU A 17 -7.10 2.72 4.17
N TYR A 18 -7.64 2.07 3.14
CA TYR A 18 -7.61 2.55 1.76
C TYR A 18 -9.00 2.95 1.28
N THR A 19 -9.13 4.17 0.75
CA THR A 19 -10.37 4.64 0.12
C THR A 19 -10.24 4.55 -1.39
N LYS A 20 -11.08 3.74 -2.03
CA LYS A 20 -11.22 3.76 -3.50
C LYS A 20 -12.20 4.87 -3.89
N GLU A 21 -12.05 5.45 -5.09
CA GLU A 21 -13.00 6.47 -5.59
C GLU A 21 -14.43 5.95 -5.46
N ASP A 22 -15.29 6.76 -4.85
CA ASP A 22 -16.71 6.51 -4.63
C ASP A 22 -17.04 5.23 -3.85
N GLN A 23 -16.09 4.72 -3.05
CA GLN A 23 -16.30 3.54 -2.22
C GLN A 23 -15.95 3.80 -0.76
N ALA A 24 -16.58 3.01 0.11
CA ALA A 24 -16.23 2.97 1.52
C ALA A 24 -14.74 2.64 1.70
N SER A 25 -14.17 3.16 2.78
CA SER A 25 -12.78 2.86 3.11
C SER A 25 -12.66 1.44 3.64
N GLU A 26 -11.66 0.70 3.17
CA GLU A 26 -11.44 -0.68 3.57
C GLU A 26 -10.01 -0.90 4.03
N TRP A 27 -9.84 -1.71 5.08
CA TRP A 27 -8.52 -2.13 5.51
C TRP A 27 -7.90 -3.09 4.49
N ARG A 28 -6.62 -2.90 4.24
CA ARG A 28 -5.78 -3.74 3.37
C ARG A 28 -4.51 -4.10 4.12
N THR A 29 -4.16 -5.38 4.09
CA THR A 29 -2.83 -5.86 4.46
C THR A 29 -2.08 -6.18 3.18
N VAL A 30 -0.88 -5.63 3.04
CA VAL A 30 -0.07 -5.77 1.85
C VAL A 30 1.41 -5.90 2.19
N THR A 31 2.14 -6.59 1.33
CA THR A 31 3.61 -6.59 1.34
C THR A 31 4.09 -5.51 0.35
N PRO A 32 4.65 -4.39 0.82
CA PRO A 32 5.11 -3.33 -0.07
C PRO A 32 6.36 -3.77 -0.82
N LEU A 33 6.42 -3.46 -2.13
CA LEU A 33 7.50 -3.89 -3.03
C LEU A 33 8.29 -2.68 -3.55
N GLU A 34 7.59 -1.65 -4.02
CA GLU A 34 8.24 -0.47 -4.63
C GLU A 34 7.38 0.79 -4.46
N LEU A 35 8.04 1.96 -4.34
CA LEU A 35 7.39 3.26 -4.48
C LEU A 35 7.47 3.74 -5.92
N THR A 36 6.32 3.85 -6.60
CA THR A 36 6.23 4.14 -8.03
C THR A 36 5.42 5.41 -8.30
N HIS A 37 5.42 5.87 -9.56
CA HIS A 37 4.52 6.91 -10.04
C HIS A 37 3.62 6.32 -11.13
N LEU A 38 2.30 6.43 -10.96
CA LEU A 38 1.33 6.11 -12.00
C LEU A 38 1.01 7.37 -12.78
N HIS A 39 1.33 7.38 -14.08
CA HIS A 39 0.89 8.41 -14.99
C HIS A 39 -0.47 8.03 -15.57
N ARG A 40 -1.51 8.81 -15.23
CA ARG A 40 -2.79 8.77 -15.95
C ARG A 40 -2.99 10.11 -16.61
N ALA A 41 -3.08 10.11 -17.96
CA ALA A 41 -3.49 11.16 -18.91
C ALA A 41 -3.06 12.63 -18.67
N SER A 42 -3.05 13.13 -17.44
CA SER A 42 -2.74 14.50 -17.04
C SER A 42 -2.25 14.63 -15.57
N HIS A 43 -2.21 13.56 -14.77
CA HIS A 43 -1.76 13.59 -13.38
C HIS A 43 -0.86 12.40 -13.01
N ALA A 44 0.31 12.70 -12.45
CA ALA A 44 1.19 11.71 -11.82
C ALA A 44 0.77 11.49 -10.37
N SER A 45 0.39 10.26 -10.03
CA SER A 45 0.07 9.88 -8.66
C SER A 45 1.17 9.02 -8.05
N ARG A 46 1.66 9.41 -6.88
CA ARG A 46 2.62 8.61 -6.09
C ARG A 46 1.90 7.38 -5.55
N CYS A 47 2.45 6.21 -5.81
CA CYS A 47 1.87 4.93 -5.45
C CYS A 47 2.87 4.05 -4.70
N VAL A 48 2.35 3.03 -4.03
CA VAL A 48 3.10 1.85 -3.66
C VAL A 48 2.61 0.68 -4.50
N LEU A 49 3.53 -0.01 -5.18
CA LEU A 49 3.30 -1.34 -5.72
C LEU A 49 3.45 -2.33 -4.55
N ALA A 50 2.44 -3.15 -4.34
CA ALA A 50 2.41 -4.09 -3.24
C ALA A 50 1.65 -5.37 -3.59
N TYR A 51 2.06 -6.50 -3.01
CA TYR A 51 1.26 -7.73 -3.04
C TYR A 51 0.07 -7.58 -2.09
N CYS A 52 -1.15 -7.61 -2.63
CA CYS A 52 -2.37 -7.46 -1.84
C CYS A 52 -2.87 -8.81 -1.36
N HIS A 53 -2.82 -9.06 -0.05
CA HIS A 53 -3.14 -10.38 0.54
C HIS A 53 -4.60 -10.76 0.34
N LEU A 54 -5.51 -9.78 0.39
CA LEU A 54 -6.94 -10.02 0.15
C LEU A 54 -7.23 -10.46 -1.30
N ARG A 55 -6.47 -9.95 -2.26
CA ARG A 55 -6.70 -10.21 -3.70
C ARG A 55 -5.71 -11.20 -4.29
N GLN A 56 -4.70 -11.61 -3.52
CA GLN A 56 -3.61 -12.50 -3.88
C GLN A 56 -2.89 -12.10 -5.18
N VAL A 57 -2.70 -10.78 -5.38
CA VAL A 57 -2.10 -10.23 -6.60
C VAL A 57 -1.45 -8.89 -6.32
N GLU A 58 -0.46 -8.54 -7.13
CA GLU A 58 0.16 -7.21 -7.12
C GLU A 58 -0.84 -6.11 -7.55
N ARG A 59 -0.80 -5.01 -6.80
CA ARG A 59 -1.65 -3.84 -7.01
C ARG A 59 -0.91 -2.57 -6.67
N HIS A 60 -1.26 -1.52 -7.40
CA HIS A 60 -0.86 -0.17 -7.08
C HIS A 60 -1.88 0.47 -6.15
N PHE A 61 -1.39 1.04 -5.05
CA PHE A 61 -2.17 1.83 -4.11
C PHE A 61 -1.68 3.27 -4.11
N VAL A 62 -2.59 4.20 -4.41
CA VAL A 62 -2.26 5.63 -4.44
C VAL A 62 -2.03 6.12 -3.01
N LEU A 63 -0.87 6.71 -2.73
CA LEU A 63 -0.49 7.08 -1.37
C LEU A 63 -1.42 8.11 -0.74
N SER A 64 -1.97 9.05 -1.54
CA SER A 64 -2.92 10.05 -1.05
C SER A 64 -4.29 9.48 -0.65
N ARG A 65 -4.58 8.23 -1.04
CA ARG A 65 -5.81 7.50 -0.69
C ARG A 65 -5.68 6.64 0.57
N ILE A 66 -4.49 6.60 1.17
CA ILE A 66 -4.24 5.92 2.44
C ILE A 66 -4.55 6.88 3.58
N LYS A 67 -5.55 6.55 4.40
CA LYS A 67 -6.01 7.41 5.51
C LYS A 67 -5.33 7.10 6.84
N GLN A 68 -5.03 5.82 7.07
CA GLN A 68 -4.35 5.32 8.25
C GLN A 68 -3.42 4.20 7.85
N ILE A 69 -2.29 4.05 8.55
CA ILE A 69 -1.30 3.01 8.28
C ILE A 69 -0.63 2.57 9.57
N CYS A 70 -0.41 1.27 9.71
CA CYS A 70 0.38 0.67 10.77
C CYS A 70 1.24 -0.48 10.20
N CYS A 71 2.37 -0.75 10.86
CA CYS A 71 3.14 -1.96 10.59
C CYS A 71 2.35 -3.17 11.10
N VAL A 72 2.42 -4.28 10.37
CA VAL A 72 2.03 -5.58 10.90
C VAL A 72 3.31 -6.21 11.44
N ALA A 73 3.29 -6.72 12.66
CA ALA A 73 4.43 -7.45 13.19
C ALA A 73 4.75 -8.60 12.24
N ALA A 74 6.02 -8.73 11.84
CA ALA A 74 6.46 -9.83 10.98
C ALA A 74 5.99 -11.15 11.60
N VAL A 75 5.18 -11.91 10.86
CA VAL A 75 4.86 -13.29 11.23
C VAL A 75 6.15 -14.08 10.98
N ARG A 76 7.00 -14.14 12.02
CA ARG A 76 8.18 -15.01 12.03
C ARG A 76 7.68 -16.44 11.79
N SER A 77 7.94 -16.94 10.58
CA SER A 77 7.79 -18.36 10.25
C SER A 77 9.01 -19.12 10.75
#